data_AF-A0A969HZW4-F1
#
_entry.id   AF-A0A969HZW4-F1
#
_cell.length_a   1.000
_cell.length_b   1.000
_cell.length_c   1.000
_cell.angle_alpha   90.00
_cell.angle_beta   90.00
_cell.angle_gamma   90.00
#
_symmetry.space_group_name_H-M   'P 1'
#
loop_
_entity.id
_entity.type
_entity.pdbx_description
1 polymer ?
#
loop_
_entity_poly.entity_id
_entity_poly.type
_entity_poly.pdbx_seq_one_letter_code
_entity_poly.pdbx_strand_id
1 'polypeptide(L)'
;MERSGLKFPHDVHMDEAGGAARMAVSLAQYRGPLECKDCHSLTADTLSFSDVRMEDDCEGCHSLVSGRGVSGFTKLRHGDVKDLAEDLSRIASGPRARVGPVRQRPGQIGSPSPYRADFGRPVRAYIGLSNALGVGGVCTECHLPTRGKTGQADLIPVNLPDRFLTSSFFNHEAHKKEECTDCHAADSSKAASDLLIPDLKSCRDCHLGATAVKTKTIVPSECAMCHAYHVPAGQWQPRGKAPHYKPALPPRPAATKTTVAAVASQAKP
;
A
#
# COMPACT_ATOMS: atom_id res chain seq x y z
N MET A 1 -4.09 14.74 9.63
CA MET A 1 -3.39 14.37 8.39
C MET A 1 -2.87 12.96 8.56
N GLU A 2 -3.28 12.08 7.66
CA GLU A 2 -2.85 10.70 7.60
C GLU A 2 -1.37 10.62 7.20
N ARG A 3 -0.64 9.63 7.71
CA ARG A 3 0.79 9.43 7.45
C ARG A 3 1.04 8.04 6.91
N SER A 4 0.36 7.73 5.82
CA SER A 4 0.45 6.47 5.09
C SER A 4 1.86 6.15 4.60
N GLY A 5 2.73 7.14 4.40
CA GLY A 5 4.07 6.96 3.83
C GLY A 5 4.12 7.12 2.30
N LEU A 6 2.97 7.35 1.65
CA LEU A 6 2.81 7.51 0.21
C LEU A 6 2.67 8.98 -0.22
N LYS A 7 2.96 9.25 -1.49
CA LYS A 7 2.85 10.59 -2.11
C LYS A 7 1.70 10.75 -3.10
N PHE A 8 0.92 9.70 -3.37
CA PHE A 8 -0.09 9.68 -4.42
C PHE A 8 -1.43 10.27 -3.97
N PRO A 9 -1.84 11.44 -4.48
CA PRO A 9 -3.19 11.94 -4.27
C PRO A 9 -4.17 11.30 -5.26
N HIS A 10 -5.45 11.25 -4.90
CA HIS A 10 -6.48 10.65 -5.73
C HIS A 10 -6.85 11.55 -6.91
N ASP A 11 -6.82 12.87 -6.77
CA ASP A 11 -7.16 13.82 -7.85
C ASP A 11 -6.32 13.59 -9.13
N VAL A 12 -5.05 13.21 -8.98
CA VAL A 12 -4.17 12.90 -10.11
C VAL A 12 -4.55 11.60 -10.82
N HIS A 13 -5.00 10.58 -10.06
CA HIS A 13 -5.28 9.24 -10.61
C HIS A 13 -6.73 9.11 -11.09
N MET A 14 -7.65 9.84 -10.47
CA MET A 14 -9.08 9.84 -10.76
C MET A 14 -9.48 10.91 -11.80
N ASP A 15 -8.55 11.77 -12.24
CA ASP A 15 -8.82 12.73 -13.32
C ASP A 15 -8.95 11.99 -14.67
N GLU A 16 -10.19 11.90 -15.17
CA GLU A 16 -10.52 11.25 -16.44
C GLU A 16 -9.81 11.87 -17.66
N ALA A 17 -9.43 13.15 -17.58
CA ALA A 17 -8.70 13.85 -18.63
C ALA A 17 -7.17 13.85 -18.41
N GLY A 18 -6.74 13.44 -17.21
CA GLY A 18 -5.38 13.54 -16.72
C GLY A 18 -4.41 12.52 -17.33
N GLY A 19 -3.12 12.68 -17.00
CA GLY A 19 -2.05 11.82 -17.52
C GLY A 19 -2.21 10.34 -17.13
N ALA A 20 -2.70 10.08 -15.91
CA ALA A 20 -2.97 8.72 -15.43
C ALA A 20 -4.05 8.03 -16.28
N ALA A 21 -5.17 8.70 -16.56
CA ALA A 21 -6.22 8.17 -17.43
C ALA A 21 -5.70 7.91 -18.85
N ARG A 22 -4.88 8.79 -19.42
CA ARG A 22 -4.27 8.57 -20.75
C ARG A 22 -3.37 7.32 -20.78
N MET A 23 -2.63 7.07 -19.70
CA MET A 23 -1.83 5.86 -19.56
C MET A 23 -2.73 4.63 -19.42
N ALA A 24 -3.73 4.67 -18.54
CA ALA A 24 -4.65 3.56 -18.29
C ALA A 24 -5.41 3.14 -19.55
N VAL A 25 -5.88 4.09 -20.36
CA VAL A 25 -6.55 3.82 -21.65
C VAL A 25 -5.67 3.02 -22.62
N SER A 26 -4.34 3.22 -22.58
CA SER A 26 -3.40 2.47 -23.43
C SER A 26 -3.16 1.02 -22.99
N LEU A 27 -3.54 0.68 -21.75
CA LEU A 27 -3.30 -0.61 -21.16
C LEU A 27 -4.53 -1.51 -21.30
N ALA A 28 -4.31 -2.74 -21.75
CA ALA A 28 -5.38 -3.71 -22.03
C ALA A 28 -6.20 -4.12 -20.80
N GLN A 29 -5.66 -3.91 -19.59
CA GLN A 29 -6.33 -4.24 -18.33
C GLN A 29 -7.35 -3.20 -17.90
N TYR A 30 -7.11 -1.91 -18.18
CA TYR A 30 -8.01 -0.82 -17.77
C TYR A 30 -8.91 -0.37 -18.93
N ARG A 31 -8.32 -0.03 -20.09
CA ARG A 31 -9.03 0.44 -21.31
C ARG A 31 -9.95 1.66 -21.10
N GLY A 32 -9.73 2.41 -20.03
CA GLY A 32 -10.53 3.57 -19.64
C GLY A 32 -9.81 4.38 -18.54
N PRO A 33 -10.40 5.51 -18.12
CA PRO A 33 -10.05 6.17 -16.87
C PRO A 33 -10.09 5.20 -15.69
N LEU A 34 -9.26 5.46 -14.68
CA LEU A 34 -9.21 4.63 -13.49
C LEU A 34 -10.46 4.84 -12.63
N GLU A 35 -10.94 3.75 -12.04
CA GLU A 35 -12.03 3.72 -11.07
C GLU A 35 -11.51 3.25 -9.70
N CYS A 36 -12.29 3.46 -8.65
CA CYS A 36 -11.91 3.08 -7.27
C CYS A 36 -11.46 1.61 -7.16
N LYS A 37 -12.14 0.71 -7.90
CA LYS A 37 -11.87 -0.74 -7.89
C LYS A 37 -10.53 -1.14 -8.51
N ASP A 38 -9.91 -0.25 -9.29
CA ASP A 38 -8.63 -0.53 -9.94
C ASP A 38 -7.46 -0.52 -8.95
N CYS A 39 -7.69 0.06 -7.77
CA CYS A 39 -6.73 0.08 -6.67
C CYS A 39 -7.29 -0.54 -5.37
N HIS A 40 -8.60 -0.43 -5.12
CA HIS A 40 -9.22 -0.88 -3.88
C HIS A 40 -10.00 -2.17 -4.03
N SER A 41 -9.60 -3.18 -3.27
CA SER A 41 -10.30 -4.47 -3.19
C SER A 41 -11.00 -4.64 -1.85
N LEU A 42 -12.33 -4.83 -1.87
CA LEU A 42 -13.10 -5.09 -0.65
C LEU A 42 -12.59 -6.34 0.06
N THR A 43 -12.56 -6.28 1.39
CA THR A 43 -12.33 -7.47 2.22
C THR A 43 -13.52 -8.43 2.11
N ALA A 44 -13.28 -9.71 2.44
CA ALA A 44 -14.31 -10.75 2.35
C ALA A 44 -15.56 -10.47 3.22
N ASP A 45 -15.41 -9.68 4.29
CA ASP A 45 -16.51 -9.26 5.18
C ASP A 45 -17.19 -7.95 4.75
N THR A 46 -16.73 -7.35 3.64
CA THR A 46 -17.25 -6.15 2.99
C THR A 46 -17.32 -4.90 3.87
N LEU A 47 -16.60 -4.89 4.99
CA LEU A 47 -16.54 -3.77 5.91
C LEU A 47 -15.39 -2.80 5.61
N SER A 48 -14.29 -3.32 5.07
CA SER A 48 -13.09 -2.56 4.77
C SER A 48 -12.54 -2.92 3.39
N PHE A 49 -11.41 -2.30 3.06
CA PHE A 49 -10.63 -2.63 1.88
C PHE A 49 -9.31 -3.25 2.31
N SER A 50 -8.80 -4.13 1.46
CA SER A 50 -7.47 -4.71 1.62
C SER A 50 -6.42 -3.63 1.33
N ASP A 51 -5.22 -3.85 1.86
CA ASP A 51 -4.08 -2.98 1.58
C ASP A 51 -3.75 -2.97 0.08
N VAL A 52 -3.45 -1.78 -0.44
CA VAL A 52 -2.98 -1.61 -1.82
C VAL A 52 -1.55 -2.16 -1.96
N ARG A 53 -1.31 -2.90 -3.04
CA ARG A 53 -0.04 -3.57 -3.31
C ARG A 53 0.53 -3.06 -4.62
N MET A 54 1.80 -2.67 -4.60
CA MET A 54 2.48 -2.11 -5.77
C MET A 54 2.41 -3.04 -6.99
N GLU A 55 2.64 -4.34 -6.79
CA GLU A 55 2.65 -5.34 -7.86
C GLU A 55 1.28 -5.52 -8.52
N ASP A 56 0.20 -5.40 -7.73
CA ASP A 56 -1.15 -5.70 -8.16
C ASP A 56 -1.87 -4.44 -8.69
N ASP A 57 -1.72 -3.32 -7.98
CA ASP A 57 -2.51 -2.10 -8.19
C ASP A 57 -1.75 -0.99 -8.92
N CYS A 58 -0.41 -1.02 -8.94
CA CYS A 58 0.40 0.09 -9.46
C CYS A 58 1.33 -0.30 -10.62
N GLU A 59 1.86 -1.53 -10.65
CA GLU A 59 2.93 -1.94 -11.57
C GLU A 59 2.52 -1.82 -13.05
N GLY A 60 1.22 -1.91 -13.34
CA GLY A 60 0.69 -1.72 -14.69
C GLY A 60 1.09 -0.38 -15.33
N CYS A 61 1.15 0.67 -14.52
CA CYS A 61 1.53 2.02 -14.92
C CYS A 61 2.94 2.39 -14.43
N HIS A 62 3.29 1.99 -13.20
CA HIS A 62 4.55 2.29 -12.54
C HIS A 62 5.46 1.06 -12.53
N SER A 63 6.19 0.85 -13.63
CA SER A 63 7.03 -0.33 -13.83
C SER A 63 8.12 -0.51 -12.75
N LEU A 64 8.22 -1.73 -12.21
CA LEU A 64 9.32 -2.17 -11.34
C LEU A 64 10.52 -2.72 -12.12
N VAL A 65 10.53 -2.62 -13.45
CA VAL A 65 11.65 -3.12 -14.29
C VAL A 65 12.92 -2.33 -14.01
N SER A 66 13.96 -3.00 -13.53
CA SER A 66 15.27 -2.41 -13.19
C SER A 66 16.33 -2.55 -14.27
N GLY A 67 16.12 -3.40 -15.28
CA GLY A 67 17.12 -3.60 -16.30
C GLY A 67 16.80 -4.72 -17.28
N ARG A 68 17.76 -4.97 -18.17
CA ARG A 68 17.74 -6.06 -19.15
C ARG A 68 18.77 -7.11 -18.74
N GLY A 69 18.29 -8.29 -18.38
CA GLY A 69 19.09 -9.47 -18.11
C GLY A 69 19.38 -10.29 -19.37
N VAL A 70 20.09 -11.40 -19.19
CA VAL A 70 20.53 -12.28 -20.29
C VAL A 70 19.36 -12.94 -21.02
N SER A 71 18.27 -13.23 -20.31
CA SER A 71 17.08 -13.91 -20.82
C SER A 71 15.84 -13.00 -20.95
N GLY A 72 15.96 -11.69 -20.74
CA GLY A 72 14.80 -10.79 -20.74
C GLY A 72 14.98 -9.54 -19.88
N PHE A 73 13.90 -9.07 -19.25
CA PHE A 73 13.93 -7.95 -18.30
C PHE A 73 14.01 -8.45 -16.85
N THR A 74 14.69 -7.70 -15.98
CA THR A 74 14.72 -7.93 -14.53
C THR A 74 13.80 -6.93 -13.84
N LYS A 75 13.05 -7.38 -12.85
CA LYS A 75 12.19 -6.54 -12.01
C LYS A 75 12.76 -6.47 -10.59
N LEU A 76 12.54 -5.33 -9.93
CA LEU A 76 12.76 -5.21 -8.49
C LEU A 76 11.64 -5.91 -7.75
N ARG A 77 12.01 -6.62 -6.68
CA ARG A 77 11.07 -7.08 -5.66
C ARG A 77 10.70 -5.87 -4.82
N HIS A 78 9.44 -5.43 -4.86
CA HIS A 78 9.00 -4.30 -4.05
C HIS A 78 8.82 -4.76 -2.60
N GLY A 79 9.26 -3.92 -1.64
CA GLY A 79 9.08 -4.17 -0.21
C GLY A 79 10.34 -4.49 0.62
N ASP A 80 11.43 -5.03 0.05
CA ASP A 80 12.68 -5.23 0.82
C ASP A 80 13.90 -4.54 0.19
N VAL A 81 14.40 -3.52 0.89
CA VAL A 81 15.60 -2.76 0.51
C VAL A 81 16.86 -3.63 0.53
N LYS A 82 16.89 -4.71 1.32
CA LYS A 82 17.99 -5.68 1.33
C LYS A 82 18.06 -6.47 0.04
N ASP A 83 16.91 -6.84 -0.51
CA ASP A 83 16.82 -7.51 -1.80
C ASP A 83 17.37 -6.61 -2.92
N LEU A 84 17.01 -5.32 -2.90
CA LEU A 84 17.59 -4.33 -3.80
C LEU A 84 19.11 -4.19 -3.62
N ALA A 85 19.59 -4.14 -2.37
CA ALA A 85 21.02 -4.08 -2.08
C ALA A 85 21.77 -5.31 -2.61
N GLU A 86 21.18 -6.50 -2.49
CA GLU A 86 21.70 -7.73 -3.07
C GLU A 86 21.72 -7.68 -4.60
N ASP A 87 20.63 -7.27 -5.24
CA ASP A 87 20.52 -7.15 -6.69
C ASP A 87 21.56 -6.14 -7.24
N LEU A 88 21.72 -4.99 -6.59
CA LEU A 88 22.75 -4.01 -6.94
C LEU A 88 24.18 -4.55 -6.74
N SER A 89 24.40 -5.36 -5.71
CA SER A 89 25.71 -6.00 -5.49
C SER A 89 26.06 -6.98 -6.61
N ARG A 90 25.07 -7.67 -7.18
CA ARG A 90 25.24 -8.60 -8.30
C ARG A 90 25.53 -7.85 -9.61
N ILE A 91 24.82 -6.76 -9.88
CA ILE A 91 25.04 -5.90 -11.07
C ILE A 91 26.42 -5.22 -11.01
N ALA A 92 26.82 -4.71 -9.84
CA ALA A 92 28.13 -4.07 -9.64
C ALA A 92 29.32 -5.06 -9.72
N SER A 93 29.04 -6.36 -9.74
CA SER A 93 30.05 -7.44 -9.76
C SER A 93 30.37 -7.96 -11.17
N GLY A 94 29.64 -7.54 -12.22
CA GLY A 94 29.87 -7.99 -13.59
C GLY A 94 31.17 -7.46 -14.22
N PRO A 95 31.88 -8.26 -15.04
CA PRO A 95 33.05 -7.77 -15.77
C PRO A 95 32.64 -6.67 -16.76
N ARG A 96 33.35 -5.53 -16.74
CA ARG A 96 33.13 -4.46 -17.73
C ARG A 96 33.33 -5.01 -19.15
N ALA A 97 32.41 -4.68 -20.06
CA ALA A 97 32.70 -4.81 -21.48
C ALA A 97 33.95 -3.96 -21.79
N ARG A 98 34.96 -4.59 -22.39
CA ARG A 98 36.23 -3.93 -22.68
C ARG A 98 36.01 -2.95 -23.83
N VAL A 99 35.92 -1.65 -23.54
CA VAL A 99 35.74 -0.62 -24.57
C VAL A 99 37.09 -0.38 -25.25
N GLY A 100 37.26 -0.99 -26.43
CA GLY A 100 38.36 -0.73 -27.35
C GLY A 100 39.35 -1.90 -27.54
N PRO A 101 40.07 -1.93 -28.67
CA PRO A 101 41.11 -2.93 -28.94
C PRO A 101 42.26 -2.77 -27.94
N VAL A 102 42.82 -3.91 -27.49
CA VAL A 102 43.95 -3.93 -26.56
C VAL A 102 45.20 -3.40 -27.28
N ARG A 103 45.44 -2.09 -27.20
CA ARG A 103 46.70 -1.50 -27.66
C ARG A 103 47.77 -1.78 -26.58
N GLN A 104 48.45 -2.92 -26.70
CA GLN A 104 49.66 -3.21 -25.93
C GLN A 104 50.76 -2.23 -26.36
N ARG A 105 51.57 -1.75 -25.40
CA ARG A 105 52.80 -1.05 -25.77
C ARG A 105 53.80 -2.09 -26.30
N PRO A 106 54.49 -1.83 -27.41
CA PRO A 106 55.54 -2.73 -27.90
C PRO A 106 56.55 -3.06 -26.79
N GLY A 107 56.86 -4.35 -26.58
CA GLY A 107 57.76 -4.83 -25.52
C GLY A 107 57.06 -5.35 -24.25
N GLN A 108 55.73 -5.27 -24.16
CA GLN A 108 54.98 -5.75 -22.98
C GLN A 108 54.58 -7.23 -23.13
N ILE A 109 55.45 -8.14 -22.67
CA ILE A 109 55.14 -9.57 -22.51
C ILE A 109 54.55 -9.80 -21.12
N GLY A 110 53.25 -10.08 -21.08
CA GLY A 110 52.49 -10.30 -19.85
C GLY A 110 51.37 -9.27 -19.66
N SER A 111 50.20 -9.73 -19.23
CA SER A 111 49.05 -8.86 -18.96
C SER A 111 49.41 -7.85 -17.86
N PRO A 112 49.35 -6.52 -18.09
CA PRO A 112 49.59 -5.57 -17.02
C PRO A 112 48.32 -5.44 -16.19
N SER A 113 48.24 -6.12 -15.04
CA SER A 113 47.55 -5.55 -13.86
C SER A 113 47.77 -6.41 -12.61
N PRO A 114 48.74 -6.09 -11.74
CA PRO A 114 48.66 -6.49 -10.33
C PRO A 114 47.98 -5.41 -9.46
N TYR A 115 47.73 -4.21 -9.98
CA TYR A 115 47.05 -3.13 -9.25
C TYR A 115 45.69 -2.80 -9.90
N ARG A 116 44.68 -3.64 -9.65
CA ARG A 116 43.31 -3.12 -9.59
C ARG A 116 43.10 -2.56 -8.20
N ALA A 117 43.17 -1.25 -8.09
CA ALA A 117 42.53 -0.53 -7.01
C ALA A 117 41.01 -0.77 -7.11
N ASP A 118 40.53 -1.86 -6.52
CA ASP A 118 39.14 -2.33 -6.58
C ASP A 118 38.24 -1.58 -5.56
N PHE A 119 38.48 -0.27 -5.38
CA PHE A 119 37.70 0.61 -4.50
C PHE A 119 36.25 0.82 -4.97
N GLY A 120 35.87 0.22 -6.09
CA GLY A 120 34.59 0.44 -6.76
C GLY A 120 33.49 -0.57 -6.43
N ARG A 121 33.72 -1.60 -5.61
CA ARG A 121 32.76 -2.71 -5.49
C ARG A 121 31.66 -2.47 -4.43
N PRO A 122 31.96 -2.33 -3.13
CA PRO A 122 30.93 -2.01 -2.12
C PRO A 122 30.44 -0.57 -2.22
N VAL A 123 31.32 0.38 -2.56
CA VAL A 123 30.99 1.81 -2.62
C VAL A 123 29.98 2.10 -3.74
N ARG A 124 30.03 1.39 -4.88
CA ARG A 124 29.06 1.60 -5.98
C ARG A 124 27.68 1.07 -5.65
N ALA A 125 27.58 -0.11 -5.04
CA ALA A 125 26.31 -0.64 -4.59
C ALA A 125 25.70 0.27 -3.51
N TYR A 126 26.53 0.77 -2.58
CA TYR A 126 26.11 1.74 -1.56
C TYR A 126 25.65 3.08 -2.14
N ILE A 127 26.40 3.66 -3.10
CA ILE A 127 25.99 4.90 -3.79
C ILE A 127 24.70 4.66 -4.59
N GLY A 128 24.59 3.53 -5.29
CA GLY A 128 23.38 3.17 -6.02
C GLY A 128 22.16 3.05 -5.11
N LEU A 129 22.32 2.41 -3.95
CA LEU A 129 21.27 2.29 -2.95
C LEU A 129 20.91 3.65 -2.35
N SER A 130 21.91 4.45 -1.96
CA SER A 130 21.68 5.80 -1.42
C SER A 130 21.00 6.72 -2.43
N ASN A 131 21.27 6.56 -3.73
CA ASN A 131 20.61 7.32 -4.79
C ASN A 131 19.17 6.84 -4.99
N ALA A 132 18.91 5.54 -4.91
CA ALA A 132 17.56 4.97 -5.05
C ALA A 132 16.62 5.39 -3.90
N LEU A 133 17.14 5.43 -2.67
CA LEU A 133 16.41 5.83 -1.46
C LEU A 133 16.43 7.35 -1.21
N GLY A 134 17.37 8.07 -1.84
CA GLY A 134 17.53 9.51 -1.71
C GLY A 134 16.45 10.29 -2.46
N VAL A 135 16.32 11.59 -2.15
CA VAL A 135 15.36 12.49 -2.82
C VAL A 135 15.60 12.49 -4.33
N GLY A 136 14.55 12.22 -5.12
CA GLY A 136 14.63 12.09 -6.58
C GLY A 136 15.12 10.70 -7.04
N GLY A 137 15.28 9.77 -6.10
CA GLY A 137 15.52 8.36 -6.38
C GLY A 137 14.25 7.60 -6.72
N VAL A 138 14.41 6.46 -7.41
CA VAL A 138 13.30 5.63 -7.91
C VAL A 138 12.30 5.22 -6.83
N CYS A 139 12.75 4.97 -5.59
CA CYS A 139 11.84 4.59 -4.52
C CYS A 139 11.09 5.80 -3.95
N THR A 140 11.63 7.01 -4.11
CA THR A 140 11.00 8.25 -3.64
C THR A 140 9.97 8.82 -4.61
N GLU A 141 9.80 8.22 -5.79
CA GLU A 141 8.64 8.46 -6.65
C GLU A 141 7.35 8.09 -5.91
N CYS A 142 7.40 6.99 -5.14
CA CYS A 142 6.26 6.46 -4.39
C CYS A 142 6.30 6.82 -2.90
N HIS A 143 7.47 6.62 -2.27
CA HIS A 143 7.63 6.73 -0.82
C HIS A 143 8.09 8.12 -0.38
N LEU A 144 7.71 8.49 0.84
CA LEU A 144 8.29 9.62 1.53
C LEU A 144 9.73 9.30 1.98
N PRO A 145 10.73 10.12 1.60
CA PRO A 145 12.11 9.93 2.03
C PRO A 145 12.26 10.23 3.53
N THR A 146 13.13 9.48 4.20
CA THR A 146 13.53 9.70 5.59
C THR A 146 15.03 9.41 5.76
N ARG A 147 15.50 9.41 7.00
CA ARG A 147 16.86 9.00 7.34
C ARG A 147 16.84 7.90 8.39
N GLY A 148 17.70 6.91 8.19
CA GLY A 148 17.93 5.84 9.15
C GLY A 148 18.67 6.32 10.40
N LYS A 149 18.83 5.43 11.38
CA LYS A 149 19.45 5.73 12.68
C LYS A 149 20.88 6.28 12.59
N THR A 150 21.62 5.93 11.53
CA THR A 150 23.00 6.38 11.28
C THR A 150 23.08 7.53 10.27
N GLY A 151 21.95 8.14 9.90
CA GLY A 151 21.87 9.28 8.98
C GLY A 151 21.86 8.92 7.49
N GLN A 152 21.88 7.63 7.15
CA GLN A 152 21.76 7.14 5.77
C GLN A 152 20.38 7.41 5.19
N ALA A 153 20.30 7.54 3.85
CA ALA A 153 19.02 7.64 3.15
C ALA A 153 18.15 6.40 3.40
N ASP A 154 16.87 6.63 3.64
CA ASP A 154 15.90 5.59 3.97
C ASP A 154 14.49 6.05 3.54
N LEU A 155 13.48 5.19 3.66
CA LEU A 155 12.09 5.49 3.30
C LEU A 155 11.15 5.28 4.47
N ILE A 156 10.06 6.04 4.51
CA ILE A 156 8.96 5.76 5.43
C ILE A 156 8.24 4.50 4.94
N PRO A 157 8.14 3.44 5.77
CA PRO A 157 7.33 2.27 5.42
C PRO A 157 5.87 2.67 5.19
N VAL A 158 5.22 2.04 4.22
CA VAL A 158 3.80 2.27 3.98
C VAL A 158 3.00 1.59 5.09
N ASN A 159 2.13 2.35 5.75
CA ASN A 159 1.29 1.85 6.82
C ASN A 159 -0.10 2.46 6.68
N LEU A 160 -0.97 1.82 5.91
CA LEU A 160 -2.40 2.09 5.93
C LEU A 160 -3.06 1.05 6.83
N PRO A 161 -3.84 1.45 7.83
CA PRO A 161 -4.67 0.48 8.54
C PRO A 161 -5.82 0.04 7.63
N ASP A 162 -6.14 -1.25 7.68
CA ASP A 162 -7.35 -1.82 7.10
C ASP A 162 -8.63 -1.17 7.66
N ARG A 163 -8.57 -0.64 8.88
CA ARG A 163 -9.70 0.01 9.55
C ARG A 163 -9.28 1.16 10.47
N PHE A 164 -9.71 2.37 10.11
CA PHE A 164 -9.54 3.55 10.96
C PHE A 164 -10.57 3.62 12.10
N LEU A 165 -11.83 3.30 11.82
CA LEU A 165 -12.92 3.32 12.80
C LEU A 165 -13.13 1.91 13.38
N THR A 166 -12.25 1.52 14.30
CA THR A 166 -12.18 0.15 14.84
C THR A 166 -13.44 -0.30 15.58
N SER A 167 -14.18 0.65 16.15
CA SER A 167 -15.42 0.40 16.91
C SER A 167 -16.67 0.88 16.19
N SER A 168 -16.58 1.30 14.92
CA SER A 168 -17.77 1.58 14.12
C SER A 168 -18.23 0.34 13.37
N PHE A 169 -19.40 0.37 12.75
CA PHE A 169 -19.84 -0.64 11.81
C PHE A 169 -20.42 0.03 10.56
N PHE A 170 -19.86 -0.27 9.39
CA PHE A 170 -20.36 0.14 8.09
C PHE A 170 -20.11 -0.98 7.09
N ASN A 171 -21.10 -1.28 6.24
CA ASN A 171 -21.02 -2.38 5.29
C ASN A 171 -21.20 -1.82 3.87
N HIS A 172 -20.17 -1.92 3.03
CA HIS A 172 -20.18 -1.38 1.67
C HIS A 172 -21.15 -2.16 0.76
N GLU A 173 -21.30 -3.47 0.97
CA GLU A 173 -22.26 -4.29 0.18
C GLU A 173 -23.71 -3.84 0.40
N ALA A 174 -24.07 -3.40 1.60
CA ALA A 174 -25.38 -2.82 1.89
C ALA A 174 -25.61 -1.46 1.18
N HIS A 175 -24.52 -0.77 0.82
CA HIS A 175 -24.53 0.56 0.17
C HIS A 175 -24.11 0.52 -1.30
N LYS A 176 -24.00 -0.65 -1.93
CA LYS A 176 -23.53 -0.83 -3.33
C LYS A 176 -24.36 -0.13 -4.42
N LYS A 177 -25.46 0.52 -4.04
CA LYS A 177 -26.32 1.30 -4.94
C LYS A 177 -26.02 2.80 -4.87
N GLU A 178 -25.27 3.22 -3.87
CA GLU A 178 -24.71 4.57 -3.77
C GLU A 178 -23.36 4.58 -4.49
N GLU A 179 -22.97 5.73 -5.01
CA GLU A 179 -21.66 5.92 -5.60
C GLU A 179 -20.62 6.11 -4.50
N CYS A 180 -19.36 5.74 -4.77
CA CYS A 180 -18.29 5.90 -3.78
C CYS A 180 -18.13 7.37 -3.36
N THR A 181 -18.31 8.28 -4.31
CA THR A 181 -18.18 9.73 -4.16
C THR A 181 -19.33 10.39 -3.42
N ASP A 182 -20.45 9.69 -3.22
CA ASP A 182 -21.55 10.20 -2.38
C ASP A 182 -21.12 10.34 -0.91
N CYS A 183 -20.10 9.57 -0.50
CA CYS A 183 -19.54 9.60 0.86
C CYS A 183 -18.07 10.02 0.90
N HIS A 184 -17.26 9.58 -0.07
CA HIS A 184 -15.81 9.79 -0.07
C HIS A 184 -15.39 10.85 -1.09
N ALA A 185 -14.82 11.96 -0.63
CA ALA A 185 -14.30 13.03 -1.48
C ALA A 185 -12.95 12.68 -2.16
N ALA A 186 -12.87 11.50 -2.77
CA ALA A 186 -11.64 10.99 -3.38
C ALA A 186 -11.25 11.76 -4.64
N ASP A 187 -12.23 12.08 -5.49
CA ASP A 187 -12.06 12.84 -6.73
C ASP A 187 -11.40 14.22 -6.55
N SER A 188 -11.56 14.80 -5.36
CA SER A 188 -11.08 16.14 -5.01
C SER A 188 -9.93 16.14 -4.00
N SER A 189 -9.45 14.96 -3.60
CA SER A 189 -8.35 14.81 -2.66
C SER A 189 -7.01 15.10 -3.34
N LYS A 190 -6.37 16.19 -2.89
CA LYS A 190 -5.14 16.74 -3.49
C LYS A 190 -3.88 16.35 -2.74
N ALA A 191 -4.02 15.66 -1.61
CA ALA A 191 -2.88 15.20 -0.83
C ALA A 191 -3.05 13.74 -0.40
N ALA A 192 -1.99 12.95 -0.52
CA ALA A 192 -1.93 11.57 -0.03
C ALA A 192 -2.15 11.44 1.50
N SER A 193 -2.06 12.55 2.22
CA SER A 193 -2.33 12.65 3.66
C SER A 193 -3.78 12.99 4.01
N ASP A 194 -4.64 13.20 3.01
CA ASP A 194 -6.07 13.41 3.23
C ASP A 194 -6.69 12.12 3.74
N LEU A 195 -7.36 12.19 4.89
CA LEU A 195 -8.08 11.06 5.45
C LEU A 195 -9.50 11.06 4.89
N LEU A 196 -9.75 10.25 3.87
CA LEU A 196 -11.03 10.17 3.16
C LEU A 196 -12.06 9.35 3.92
N ILE A 197 -12.19 9.57 5.23
CA ILE A 197 -13.30 9.03 6.02
C ILE A 197 -14.46 10.02 5.90
N PRO A 198 -15.68 9.56 5.53
CA PRO A 198 -16.85 10.42 5.45
C PRO A 198 -17.11 11.10 6.79
N ASP A 199 -17.63 12.33 6.73
CA ASP A 199 -18.10 13.00 7.94
C ASP A 199 -19.41 12.36 8.42
N LEU A 200 -19.82 12.69 9.65
CA LEU A 200 -21.09 12.19 10.18
C LEU A 200 -22.29 12.77 9.41
N LYS A 201 -22.12 13.91 8.74
CA LYS A 201 -23.22 14.59 8.06
C LYS A 201 -23.67 13.78 6.84
N SER A 202 -22.75 13.26 6.02
CA SER A 202 -23.08 12.43 4.86
C SER A 202 -23.90 11.21 5.26
N CYS A 203 -23.50 10.51 6.32
CA CYS A 203 -24.28 9.39 6.87
C CYS A 203 -25.71 9.82 7.24
N ARG A 204 -25.86 11.00 7.87
CA ARG A 204 -27.13 11.52 8.37
C ARG A 204 -28.05 12.09 7.29
N ASP A 205 -27.61 12.19 6.04
CA ASP A 205 -28.48 12.56 4.94
C ASP A 205 -29.49 11.41 4.64
N CYS A 206 -29.12 10.15 4.94
CA CYS A 206 -29.98 8.96 4.81
C CYS A 206 -30.29 8.26 6.16
N HIS A 207 -29.32 8.18 7.06
CA HIS A 207 -29.46 7.55 8.38
C HIS A 207 -29.95 8.55 9.44
N LEU A 208 -31.27 8.67 9.57
CA LEU A 208 -31.90 9.56 10.54
C LEU A 208 -32.11 8.88 11.90
N GLY A 209 -32.43 9.66 12.94
CA GLY A 209 -32.61 9.15 14.31
C GLY A 209 -33.67 8.04 14.43
N ALA A 210 -33.70 7.37 15.57
CA ALA A 210 -34.54 6.18 15.82
C ALA A 210 -36.05 6.40 15.57
N THR A 211 -36.53 7.64 15.70
CA THR A 211 -37.92 8.02 15.49
C THR A 211 -38.26 8.43 14.05
N ALA A 212 -37.27 8.40 13.15
CA ALA A 212 -37.50 8.72 11.75
C ALA A 212 -38.47 7.71 11.10
N VAL A 213 -39.26 8.20 10.16
CA VAL A 213 -40.13 7.34 9.36
C VAL A 213 -39.31 6.75 8.22
N LYS A 214 -39.25 5.42 8.16
CA LYS A 214 -38.56 4.72 7.07
C LYS A 214 -39.18 5.09 5.72
N THR A 215 -38.36 5.53 4.78
CA THR A 215 -38.77 5.78 3.39
C THR A 215 -37.86 4.98 2.44
N LYS A 216 -37.91 5.27 1.14
CA LYS A 216 -36.97 4.70 0.16
C LYS A 216 -35.53 5.19 0.37
N THR A 217 -35.35 6.39 0.90
CA THR A 217 -34.05 7.04 1.11
C THR A 217 -33.68 7.22 2.57
N ILE A 218 -34.66 7.09 3.48
CA ILE A 218 -34.46 7.28 4.92
C ILE A 218 -34.44 5.94 5.65
N VAL A 219 -33.36 5.73 6.41
CA VAL A 219 -33.16 4.60 7.31
C VAL A 219 -33.20 5.09 8.76
N PRO A 220 -34.19 4.71 9.56
CA PRO A 220 -34.21 5.01 10.99
C PRO A 220 -33.04 4.31 11.68
N SER A 221 -32.30 5.06 12.50
CA SER A 221 -30.99 4.67 13.00
C SER A 221 -30.82 4.99 14.48
N GLU A 222 -30.31 4.00 15.23
CA GLU A 222 -29.93 4.12 16.64
C GLU A 222 -28.40 4.20 16.79
N CYS A 223 -27.92 4.62 17.96
CA CYS A 223 -26.47 4.73 18.23
C CYS A 223 -25.71 3.42 17.94
N ALA A 224 -26.33 2.29 18.29
CA ALA A 224 -25.74 0.96 18.12
C ALA A 224 -25.73 0.44 16.66
N MET A 225 -26.35 1.16 15.72
CA MET A 225 -26.26 0.80 14.30
C MET A 225 -24.92 1.20 13.69
N CYS A 226 -24.31 2.28 14.20
CA CYS A 226 -23.01 2.76 13.75
C CYS A 226 -21.89 2.43 14.75
N HIS A 227 -22.17 2.36 16.04
CA HIS A 227 -21.16 2.15 17.08
C HIS A 227 -21.31 0.79 17.76
N ALA A 228 -20.22 0.04 17.81
CA ALA A 228 -20.10 -1.17 18.61
C ALA A 228 -19.75 -0.80 20.06
N TYR A 229 -20.67 -1.03 20.99
CA TYR A 229 -20.42 -0.82 22.43
C TYR A 229 -19.97 -2.08 23.17
N HIS A 230 -20.25 -3.26 22.60
CA HIS A 230 -19.88 -4.56 23.14
C HIS A 230 -19.33 -5.47 22.04
N VAL A 231 -18.40 -6.35 22.39
CA VAL A 231 -17.82 -7.34 21.48
C VAL A 231 -18.36 -8.75 21.78
N PRO A 232 -18.76 -9.53 20.75
CA PRO A 232 -18.80 -9.16 19.33
C PRO A 232 -19.89 -8.12 19.04
N ALA A 233 -19.56 -7.18 18.14
CA ALA A 233 -20.45 -6.12 17.71
C ALA A 233 -21.69 -6.71 17.01
N GLY A 234 -22.88 -6.36 17.47
CA GLY A 234 -24.14 -6.83 16.91
C GLY A 234 -25.32 -6.15 17.59
N GLN A 235 -26.44 -6.07 16.87
CA GLN A 235 -27.70 -5.52 17.38
C GLN A 235 -28.20 -6.38 18.55
N TRP A 236 -27.94 -5.96 19.79
CA TRP A 236 -28.50 -6.59 20.99
C TRP A 236 -29.96 -6.14 21.18
N GLN A 237 -30.85 -6.56 20.28
CA GLN A 237 -32.29 -6.44 20.51
C GLN A 237 -32.89 -7.84 20.73
N PRO A 238 -33.44 -8.15 21.92
CA PRO A 238 -34.02 -9.47 22.21
C PRO A 238 -35.28 -9.80 21.40
N ARG A 239 -35.84 -8.83 20.66
CA ARG A 239 -37.00 -8.99 19.77
C ARG A 239 -36.77 -8.49 18.34
N GLY A 240 -35.54 -8.11 17.99
CA GLY A 240 -35.19 -7.62 16.66
C GLY A 240 -34.89 -8.77 15.69
N LYS A 241 -35.01 -8.50 14.38
CA LYS A 241 -34.42 -9.41 13.37
C LYS A 241 -32.91 -9.51 13.63
N ALA A 242 -32.32 -10.67 13.37
CA ALA A 242 -30.88 -10.88 13.52
C ALA A 242 -30.10 -9.75 12.83
N PRO A 243 -28.95 -9.32 13.40
CA PRO A 243 -28.17 -8.24 12.83
C PRO A 243 -27.90 -8.51 11.35
N HIS A 244 -27.95 -7.44 10.54
CA HIS A 244 -27.64 -7.50 9.10
C HIS A 244 -26.23 -8.02 8.79
N TYR A 245 -25.41 -8.22 9.82
CA TYR A 245 -24.06 -8.72 9.73
C TYR A 245 -23.78 -9.74 10.83
N LYS A 246 -23.27 -10.90 10.42
CA LYS A 246 -22.52 -11.81 11.28
C LYS A 246 -21.07 -11.62 10.91
N PRO A 247 -20.20 -11.12 11.81
CA PRO A 247 -18.79 -11.06 11.50
C PRO A 247 -18.29 -12.44 11.11
N ALA A 248 -17.58 -12.52 9.98
CA ALA A 248 -16.71 -13.66 9.75
C ALA A 248 -15.71 -13.63 10.90
N LEU A 249 -15.74 -14.65 11.75
CA LEU A 249 -14.71 -14.79 12.78
C LEU A 249 -13.36 -14.79 12.06
N PRO A 250 -12.36 -14.00 12.52
CA PRO A 250 -11.03 -14.10 11.95
C PRO A 250 -10.61 -15.57 11.96
N PRO A 251 -9.89 -16.05 10.93
CA PRO A 251 -9.42 -17.43 10.93
C PRO A 251 -8.69 -17.65 12.24
N ARG A 252 -9.14 -18.64 13.02
CA ARG A 252 -8.44 -19.01 14.26
C ARG A 252 -6.98 -19.20 13.88
N PRO A 253 -6.02 -18.52 14.54
CA PRO A 253 -4.62 -18.79 14.27
C PRO A 253 -4.45 -20.30 14.43
N ALA A 254 -3.90 -20.95 13.39
CA ALA A 254 -3.63 -22.37 13.41
C ALA A 254 -2.92 -22.66 14.72
N ALA A 255 -3.47 -23.58 15.52
CA ALA A 255 -3.04 -23.84 16.88
C ALA A 255 -1.56 -24.22 16.89
N THR A 256 -0.68 -23.22 16.95
CA THR A 256 0.71 -23.39 17.26
C THR A 256 0.71 -23.57 18.76
N LYS A 257 1.08 -24.77 19.21
CA LYS A 257 1.19 -25.10 20.63
C LYS A 257 2.27 -24.23 21.25
N THR A 258 1.95 -23.00 21.61
CA THR A 258 2.85 -22.14 22.38
C THR A 258 2.66 -22.51 23.84
N THR A 259 3.52 -23.38 24.35
CA THR A 259 3.67 -23.62 25.79
C THR A 259 4.29 -22.39 26.43
N VAL A 260 3.47 -21.41 26.80
CA VAL A 260 3.88 -20.39 27.78
C VAL A 260 2.98 -20.58 28.99
N ALA A 261 3.58 -21.06 30.08
CA ALA A 261 2.92 -21.17 31.37
C ALA A 261 2.47 -19.77 31.83
N ALA A 262 1.17 -19.52 31.83
CA ALA A 262 0.60 -18.34 32.46
C ALA A 262 0.70 -18.51 33.98
N VAL A 263 1.56 -17.72 34.62
CA VAL A 263 1.54 -17.55 36.08
C VAL A 263 0.32 -16.69 36.40
N ALA A 264 -0.76 -17.33 36.83
CA ALA A 264 -1.94 -16.65 37.35
C ALA A 264 -1.67 -16.23 38.80
N SER A 265 -1.42 -14.94 39.04
CA SER A 265 -1.52 -14.36 40.38
C SER A 265 -3.01 -14.17 40.72
N GLN A 266 -3.53 -15.01 41.62
CA GLN A 266 -4.84 -14.82 42.22
C GLN A 266 -4.80 -13.61 43.15
N ALA A 267 -5.56 -12.56 42.83
CA ALA A 267 -5.99 -11.59 43.83
C ALA A 267 -7.27 -12.12 44.48
N LYS A 268 -7.21 -12.39 45.79
CA LYS A 268 -8.36 -12.70 46.66
C LYS A 268 -8.99 -11.37 47.15
N PRO A 269 -10.23 -11.42 47.67
CA PRO A 269 -11.24 -10.36 47.54
C PRO A 269 -10.97 -9.08 48.35
#